data_AF-A0A935I5N6-F1
#
_entry.id   AF-A0A935I5N6-F1
#
_cell.length_a   1.000
_cell.length_b   1.000
_cell.length_c   1.000
_cell.angle_alpha   90.00
_cell.angle_beta   90.00
_cell.angle_gamma   90.00
#
_symmetry.space_group_name_H-M   'P 1'
#
loop_
_entity.id
_entity.type
_entity.pdbx_description
1 polymer ?
#
loop_
_entity_poly.entity_id
_entity_poly.type
_entity_poly.pdbx_seq_one_letter_code
_entity_poly.pdbx_strand_id
1 'polypeptide(L)'
;MIKVRMGIHSGNTEWSGTDYMGYITLARANRVMSSAYGGQILMSDDSYRMTEGYINESISIRIWEKKIKRSDTAGEIISDCFKICSVRFSSS
;
A
#
# COMPACT_ATOMS: atom_id res chain seq x y z
N MET A 1 4.75 21.42 -11.58
CA MET A 1 5.47 20.33 -10.87
C MET A 1 4.49 19.19 -10.60
N ILE A 2 4.79 17.98 -11.04
CA ILE A 2 3.91 16.80 -10.85
C ILE A 2 4.32 16.09 -9.56
N LYS A 3 3.36 15.84 -8.66
CA LYS A 3 3.60 15.09 -7.41
C LYS A 3 3.12 13.65 -7.58
N VAL A 4 4.05 12.69 -7.55
CA VAL A 4 3.76 11.26 -7.64
C VAL A 4 3.23 10.73 -6.32
N ARG A 5 2.29 9.79 -6.37
CA ARG A 5 1.84 9.01 -5.20
C ARG A 5 2.14 7.55 -5.43
N MET A 6 2.55 6.83 -4.39
CA MET A 6 2.89 5.41 -4.48
C MET A 6 2.17 4.61 -3.41
N GLY A 7 1.80 3.38 -3.75
CA GLY A 7 1.19 2.42 -2.83
C GLY A 7 1.87 1.06 -2.97
N ILE A 8 2.24 0.45 -1.84
CA ILE A 8 2.95 -0.82 -1.78
C ILE A 8 2.12 -1.83 -1.00
N HIS A 9 1.90 -3.00 -1.60
CA HIS A 9 1.24 -4.13 -0.98
C HIS A 9 1.89 -5.43 -1.43
N SER A 10 1.99 -6.38 -0.50
CA SER A 10 2.56 -7.71 -0.71
C SER A 10 1.48 -8.74 -0.43
N GLY A 11 1.35 -9.72 -1.33
CA GLY A 11 0.39 -10.80 -1.18
C GLY A 11 0.58 -11.86 -2.26
N ASN A 12 -0.21 -12.93 -2.20
CA ASN A 12 -0.07 -14.06 -3.10
C ASN A 12 -0.55 -13.69 -4.52
N THR A 13 0.30 -13.90 -5.51
CA THR A 13 -0.01 -13.67 -6.93
C THR A 13 0.66 -14.75 -7.78
N GLU A 14 0.08 -15.04 -8.94
CA GLU A 14 0.63 -15.94 -9.93
C GLU A 14 1.22 -15.12 -11.08
N TRP A 15 2.39 -15.49 -11.57
CA TRP A 15 2.99 -14.84 -12.73
C TRP A 15 2.48 -15.50 -14.02
N SER A 16 1.84 -14.72 -14.89
CA SER A 16 1.28 -15.21 -16.17
C SER A 16 2.30 -15.21 -17.32
N GLY A 17 3.55 -14.81 -17.11
CA GLY A 17 4.54 -14.60 -18.17
C GLY A 17 4.64 -13.15 -18.65
N THR A 18 3.55 -12.39 -18.57
CA THR A 18 3.49 -10.97 -18.98
C THR A 18 2.99 -10.03 -17.88
N ASP A 19 2.19 -10.54 -16.95
CA ASP A 19 1.58 -9.77 -15.88
C ASP A 19 1.34 -10.66 -14.65
N TYR A 20 1.05 -10.02 -13.51
CA TYR A 20 0.62 -10.70 -12.30
C TYR A 20 -0.88 -10.98 -12.36
N MET A 21 -1.26 -12.19 -11.97
CA MET A 21 -2.63 -12.63 -11.79
C MET A 21 -2.90 -12.80 -10.30
N GLY A 22 -4.02 -12.28 -9.83
CA GLY A 22 -4.34 -12.24 -8.41
C GLY A 22 -5.18 -11.02 -8.07
N TYR A 23 -6.48 -11.12 -8.35
CA TYR A 23 -7.42 -10.01 -8.19
C TYR A 23 -7.34 -9.35 -6.81
N ILE A 24 -7.23 -10.17 -5.76
CA ILE A 24 -7.23 -9.68 -4.38
C ILE A 24 -5.99 -8.81 -4.10
N THR A 25 -4.79 -9.30 -4.41
CA THR A 25 -3.54 -8.59 -4.14
C THR A 25 -3.38 -7.35 -5.00
N LEU A 26 -3.71 -7.43 -6.30
CA LEU A 26 -3.64 -6.27 -7.19
C LEU A 26 -4.66 -5.19 -6.82
N ALA A 27 -5.90 -5.58 -6.49
CA ALA A 27 -6.91 -4.64 -6.04
C ALA A 27 -6.49 -3.95 -4.73
N ARG A 28 -5.87 -4.68 -3.79
CA ARG A 28 -5.33 -4.11 -2.55
C ARG A 28 -4.19 -3.13 -2.82
N ALA A 29 -3.22 -3.49 -3.66
CA ALA A 29 -2.13 -2.60 -4.04
C ALA A 29 -2.65 -1.27 -4.63
N ASN A 30 -3.61 -1.36 -5.56
CA ASN A 30 -4.23 -0.19 -6.17
C ASN A 30 -4.99 0.68 -5.15
N ARG A 31 -5.68 0.06 -4.18
CA ARG A 31 -6.40 0.79 -3.11
C ARG A 31 -5.45 1.52 -2.16
N VAL A 32 -4.34 0.90 -1.80
CA VAL A 32 -3.28 1.55 -0.99
C VAL A 32 -2.77 2.79 -1.75
N MET A 33 -2.46 2.66 -3.04
CA MET A 33 -2.02 3.77 -3.88
C MET A 33 -3.08 4.87 -4.00
N SER A 34 -4.34 4.50 -4.22
CA SER A 34 -5.46 5.43 -4.40
C SER A 34 -5.75 6.24 -3.14
N SER A 35 -5.36 5.75 -1.96
CA SER A 35 -5.51 6.44 -0.69
C SER A 35 -4.38 7.43 -0.37
N ALA A 36 -3.34 7.46 -1.20
CA ALA A 36 -2.18 8.32 -1.03
C ALA A 36 -2.40 9.72 -1.59
N TYR A 37 -1.92 10.74 -0.88
CA TYR A 37 -1.81 12.09 -1.43
C TYR A 37 -0.56 12.23 -2.31
N GLY A 38 -0.51 13.25 -3.16
CA GLY A 38 0.66 13.53 -3.99
C GLY A 38 1.91 13.80 -3.14
N GLY A 39 2.99 13.07 -3.41
CA GLY A 39 4.24 13.07 -2.65
C GLY A 39 4.26 12.09 -1.47
N GLN A 40 3.23 11.25 -1.33
CA GLN A 40 3.19 10.21 -0.31
C GLN A 40 3.44 8.82 -0.89
N ILE A 41 4.08 8.01 -0.07
CA ILE A 41 4.26 6.58 -0.29
C ILE A 41 3.51 5.90 0.86
N LEU A 42 2.52 5.10 0.52
CA LEU A 42 1.75 4.33 1.49
C LEU A 42 2.10 2.85 1.34
N MET A 43 2.18 2.15 2.47
CA MET A 43 2.50 0.72 2.50
C MET A 43 1.53 0.00 3.42
N SER A 44 1.03 -1.17 3.00
CA SER A 44 0.18 -2.04 3.83
C SER A 44 0.97 -2.72 4.96
N ASP A 45 0.28 -3.18 6.01
CA ASP A 45 0.88 -3.93 7.12
C ASP A 45 1.69 -5.15 6.66
N ASP A 46 1.16 -5.93 5.70
CA ASP A 46 1.82 -7.14 5.18
C ASP A 46 3.21 -6.80 4.61
N SER A 47 3.28 -5.76 3.77
CA SER A 47 4.54 -5.26 3.23
C SER A 47 5.44 -4.68 4.31
N TYR A 48 4.90 -3.92 5.27
CA TYR A 48 5.67 -3.32 6.35
C TYR A 48 6.41 -4.40 7.15
N ARG A 49 5.70 -5.47 7.54
CA ARG A 49 6.27 -6.61 8.27
C ARG A 49 7.39 -7.32 7.50
N MET A 50 7.29 -7.39 6.17
CA MET A 50 8.37 -7.95 5.34
C MET A 50 9.61 -7.05 5.29
N THR A 51 9.43 -5.73 5.49
CA THR A 51 10.50 -4.74 5.38
C THR A 51 11.04 -4.25 6.72
N GLU A 52 10.46 -4.67 7.85
CA GLU A 52 10.80 -4.19 9.19
C GLU A 52 12.30 -4.24 9.50
N GLY A 53 12.99 -5.32 9.10
CA GLY A 53 14.44 -5.47 9.27
C GLY A 53 15.32 -4.60 8.37
N TYR A 54 14.76 -3.92 7.37
CA TYR A 54 15.48 -3.07 6.41
C TYR A 54 15.27 -1.57 6.64
N ILE A 55 14.38 -1.22 7.59
CA ILE A 55 14.07 0.16 7.92
C ILE A 55 15.21 0.72 8.77
N ASN A 56 15.85 1.77 8.26
CA ASN A 56 16.95 2.47 8.90
C ASN A 56 16.62 3.97 9.07
N GLU A 57 17.54 4.73 9.66
CA GLU A 57 17.32 6.14 10.02
C GLU A 57 17.03 7.08 8.83
N SER A 58 17.36 6.68 7.59
CA SER A 58 17.03 7.47 6.39
C SER A 58 15.54 7.40 6.00
N ILE A 59 14.80 6.45 6.58
CA ILE A 59 13.40 6.16 6.28
C ILE A 59 12.58 6.54 7.50
N SER A 60 11.91 7.69 7.44
CA SER A 60 10.94 8.04 8.47
C SER A 60 9.61 7.35 8.19
N ILE A 61 9.12 6.61 9.19
CA ILE A 61 7.88 5.87 9.13
C ILE A 61 6.89 6.45 10.12
N ARG A 62 5.70 6.77 9.63
CA ARG A 62 4.56 7.05 10.49
C ARG A 62 3.48 6.02 10.23
N ILE A 63 3.13 5.27 11.27
CA ILE A 63 2.09 4.24 11.25
C ILE A 63 0.79 4.87 11.71
N TRP A 64 -0.27 4.68 10.93
CA TRP A 64 -1.64 4.96 11.36
C TRP A 64 -2.60 4.00 10.68
N GLU A 65 -3.78 3.82 11.25
CA GLU A 65 -4.84 3.03 10.65
C GLU A 65 -5.71 3.91 9.74
N LYS A 66 -5.98 3.43 8.53
CA LYS A 66 -6.96 4.04 7.64
C LYS A 66 -7.92 2.95 7.16
N LYS A 67 -9.20 3.13 7.43
CA LYS A 67 -10.26 2.31 6.85
C LYS A 67 -10.45 2.70 5.39
N ILE A 68 -10.19 1.78 4.48
CA ILE A 68 -10.48 1.94 3.06
C ILE A 68 -11.74 1.13 2.75
N LYS A 69 -12.77 1.82 2.27
CA LYS A 69 -14.05 1.20 1.90
C LYS A 69 -13.93 0.54 0.53
N ARG A 70 -14.43 -0.68 0.40
CA ARG A 70 -14.72 -1.34 -0.88
C ARG A 70 -16.19 -1.73 -0.95
N SER A 71 -16.77 -1.69 -2.14
CA SER A 71 -18.00 -2.42 -2.43
C SER A 71 -17.63 -3.82 -2.90
N ASP A 72 -18.15 -4.84 -2.25
CA ASP A 72 -18.11 -6.20 -2.80
C ASP A 72 -19.15 -6.37 -3.91
N THR A 73 -19.06 -7.48 -4.64
CA THR A 73 -19.99 -7.84 -5.73
C THR A 73 -21.44 -7.92 -5.25
N ALA A 74 -21.65 -8.12 -3.94
CA ALA A 74 -22.95 -8.10 -3.27
C ALA A 74 -23.39 -6.70 -2.76
N GLY A 75 -22.60 -5.64 -2.99
CA GLY A 75 -22.88 -4.28 -2.52
C GLY A 75 -22.52 -4.01 -1.05
N GLU A 76 -21.95 -4.99 -0.34
CA GLU A 76 -21.46 -4.79 1.03
C GLU A 76 -20.26 -3.85 1.07
N ILE A 77 -20.30 -2.88 1.99
CA ILE A 77 -19.16 -2.02 2.28
C ILE A 77 -18.23 -2.75 3.24
N ILE A 78 -17.18 -3.36 2.69
CA ILE A 78 -16.13 -3.95 3.50
C ILE A 78 -15.07 -2.89 3.76
N SER A 79 -14.70 -2.72 5.03
CA SER A 79 -13.60 -1.84 5.42
C SER A 79 -12.34 -2.67 5.58
N ASP A 80 -11.43 -2.55 4.63
CA ASP A 80 -10.07 -3.04 4.80
C ASP A 80 -9.32 -2.03 5.68
N CYS A 81 -8.90 -2.45 6.88
CA CYS A 81 -8.07 -1.61 7.75
C CYS A 81 -6.63 -1.73 7.27
N PHE A 82 -6.14 -0.72 6.55
CA PHE A 82 -4.74 -0.67 6.18
C PHE A 82 -4.00 0.08 7.27
N LYS A 83 -3.05 -0.58 7.95
CA LYS A 83 -1.94 0.15 8.56
C LYS A 83 -1.14 0.73 7.41
N ILE A 84 -1.12 2.06 7.39
CA ILE A 84 -0.51 2.83 6.34
C ILE A 84 0.75 3.45 6.92
N CYS A 85 1.88 3.04 6.37
CA CYS A 85 3.16 3.65 6.67
C CYS A 85 3.42 4.75 5.64
N SER A 86 3.46 6.01 6.08
CA SER A 86 3.97 7.10 5.25
C SER A 86 5.48 7.13 5.32
N VAL A 87 6.14 6.81 4.20
CA VAL A 87 7.59 6.92 4.07
C VAL A 87 7.95 8.33 3.62
N ARG A 88 8.83 9.01 4.37
CA ARG A 88 9.58 10.16 3.84
C ARG A 88 11.05 9.86 3.90
N PHE A 89 11.71 10.08 2.76
CA PHE A 89 13.15 10.17 2.67
C PHE A 89 13.58 11.52 3.20
N SER A 90 14.47 11.54 4.20
CA SER A 90 15.18 12.77 4.54
C SER A 90 16.11 13.10 3.38
N SER A 91 15.86 14.20 2.69
CA SER A 91 16.85 14.81 1.81
C SER A 91 18.03 15.27 2.66
N SER A 92 19.21 14.69 2.42
CA SER A 92 20.50 15.18 2.90
C SER A 92 20.80 16.59 2.42
#